data_AF-A0A4Y7TN71-F1
#
_entry.id   AF-A0A4Y7TN71-F1
#
_cell.length_a   1.000
_cell.length_b   1.000
_cell.length_c   1.000
_cell.angle_alpha   90.00
_cell.angle_beta   90.00
_cell.angle_gamma   90.00
#
_symmetry.space_group_name_H-M   'P 1'
#
loop_
_entity.id
_entity.type
_entity.pdbx_description
1 polymer ?
#
loop_
_entity_poly.entity_id
_entity_poly.type
_entity_poly.pdbx_seq_one_letter_code
_entity_poly.pdbx_strand_id
1 'polypeptide(L)'
;MPNDTELANQVLVEERQYRWGSFDSADALALGLSIRKRFRSTPRHLKGNRGCLISIQTIAGHTLFSCTVGDLGHPTGSGDVVSLDSWSCLEGMVAVVKRVGHSSFYVEKGMSAMGKTPKQLGVEGSDVRICGGAFPIWLENAPCCPIAIAACYSGSSHEDHTLVATTIRDYLAKQKRPSETFAAPTNPEQSMFLPPQHMHPENPAAQGQSWFSPTMEQTQQPQDYDQSRFAPVDSPSYQHQEETQSTA
;
A
#
# COMPACT_ATOMS: atom_id res chain seq x y z
N MET A 1 -29.46 -9.58 -3.66
CA MET A 1 -28.00 -9.42 -3.46
C MET A 1 -27.32 -10.65 -4.03
N PRO A 2 -26.12 -10.52 -4.63
CA PRO A 2 -25.41 -11.67 -5.16
C PRO A 2 -25.09 -12.68 -4.05
N ASN A 3 -25.14 -13.97 -4.36
CA ASN A 3 -24.69 -15.01 -3.43
C ASN A 3 -23.16 -15.16 -3.44
N ASP A 4 -22.59 -15.90 -2.49
CA ASP A 4 -21.13 -16.03 -2.35
C ASP A 4 -20.45 -16.64 -3.59
N THR A 5 -21.12 -17.55 -4.31
CA THR A 5 -20.60 -18.11 -5.57
C THR A 5 -20.53 -17.05 -6.67
N GLU A 6 -21.58 -16.22 -6.79
CA GLU A 6 -21.61 -15.11 -7.74
C GLU A 6 -20.54 -14.07 -7.44
N LEU A 7 -20.35 -13.73 -6.16
CA LEU A 7 -19.28 -12.84 -5.71
C LEU A 7 -17.89 -13.41 -6.04
N ALA A 8 -17.65 -14.69 -5.75
CA ALA A 8 -16.37 -15.33 -6.07
C ALA A 8 -16.09 -15.31 -7.59
N ASN A 9 -17.11 -15.59 -8.41
CA ASN A 9 -16.98 -15.56 -9.87
C ASN A 9 -16.69 -14.14 -10.38
N GLN A 10 -17.34 -13.11 -9.84
CA GLN A 10 -17.07 -11.72 -10.18
C GLN A 10 -15.61 -11.35 -9.88
N VAL A 11 -15.11 -11.75 -8.71
CA VAL A 11 -13.74 -11.44 -8.29
C VAL A 11 -12.70 -12.12 -9.19
N LEU A 12 -12.95 -13.35 -9.63
CA LEU A 12 -12.08 -14.01 -10.61
C LEU A 12 -12.01 -13.26 -11.95
N VAL A 13 -13.12 -12.66 -12.40
CA VAL A 13 -13.14 -11.84 -13.61
C VAL A 13 -12.31 -10.57 -13.39
N GLU A 14 -12.46 -9.90 -12.24
CA GLU A 14 -11.66 -8.72 -11.88
C GLU A 14 -10.15 -9.03 -11.87
N GLU A 15 -9.75 -10.10 -11.19
CA GLU A 15 -8.35 -10.52 -11.10
C GLU A 15 -7.72 -10.80 -12.48
N ARG A 16 -8.47 -11.41 -13.40
CA ARG A 16 -8.02 -11.68 -14.77
C ARG A 16 -7.86 -10.41 -15.60
N GLN A 17 -8.68 -9.39 -15.35
CA GLN A 17 -8.65 -8.13 -16.10
C GLN A 17 -7.55 -7.18 -15.61
N TYR A 18 -7.23 -7.21 -14.31
CA TYR A 18 -6.29 -6.26 -13.70
C TYR A 18 -4.85 -6.74 -13.80
N ARG A 19 -4.33 -6.72 -15.03
CA ARG A 19 -2.93 -7.02 -15.36
C ARG A 19 -2.13 -5.74 -15.61
N TRP A 20 -0.89 -5.74 -15.16
CA TRP A 20 0.05 -4.63 -15.25
C TRP A 20 1.07 -4.88 -16.38
N GLY A 21 1.41 -3.84 -17.15
CA GLY A 21 2.51 -3.92 -18.12
C GLY A 21 3.89 -3.95 -17.45
N SER A 22 4.04 -3.18 -16.37
CA SER A 22 5.19 -3.13 -15.47
C SER A 22 4.69 -2.77 -14.07
N PHE A 23 5.49 -3.03 -13.04
CA PHE A 23 5.18 -2.61 -11.67
C PHE A 23 6.48 -2.39 -10.89
N ASP A 24 6.66 -1.19 -10.35
CA ASP A 24 7.82 -0.82 -9.55
C ASP A 24 7.45 -0.21 -8.17
N SER A 25 8.44 0.31 -7.45
CA SER A 25 8.23 0.94 -6.14
C SER A 25 7.47 2.27 -6.24
N ALA A 26 7.60 3.02 -7.35
CA ALA A 26 6.86 4.25 -7.57
C ALA A 26 5.38 3.94 -7.82
N ASP A 27 5.08 2.89 -8.56
CA ASP A 27 3.72 2.36 -8.72
C ASP A 27 3.11 1.95 -7.39
N ALA A 28 3.87 1.21 -6.57
CA ALA A 28 3.43 0.81 -5.24
C ALA A 28 3.10 2.02 -4.34
N LEU A 29 3.96 3.04 -4.33
CA LEU A 29 3.73 4.28 -3.58
C LEU A 29 2.47 5.01 -4.08
N ALA A 30 2.34 5.20 -5.39
CA ALA A 30 1.21 5.91 -5.98
C ALA A 30 -0.11 5.17 -5.77
N LEU A 31 -0.11 3.84 -5.88
CA LEU A 31 -1.26 2.99 -5.59
C LEU A 31 -1.63 3.08 -4.11
N GLY A 32 -0.66 2.93 -3.20
CA GLY A 32 -0.88 3.00 -1.75
C GLY A 32 -1.47 4.34 -1.30
N LEU A 33 -0.94 5.46 -1.82
CA LEU A 33 -1.49 6.80 -1.57
C LEU A 33 -2.91 6.95 -2.13
N SER A 34 -3.21 6.34 -3.28
CA SER A 34 -4.55 6.37 -3.88
C SER A 34 -5.57 5.59 -3.04
N ILE A 35 -5.19 4.41 -2.52
CA ILE A 35 -6.01 3.61 -1.61
C ILE A 35 -6.29 4.44 -0.34
N ARG A 36 -5.25 5.03 0.26
CA ARG A 36 -5.38 5.90 1.44
C ARG A 36 -6.32 7.07 1.17
N LYS A 37 -6.14 7.79 0.07
CA LYS A 37 -7.00 8.93 -0.31
C LYS A 37 -8.46 8.50 -0.41
N ARG A 38 -8.72 7.36 -1.04
CA ARG A 38 -10.08 6.83 -1.22
C ARG A 38 -10.68 6.36 0.09
N PHE A 39 -9.93 5.64 0.94
CA PHE A 39 -10.41 5.22 2.26
C PHE A 39 -10.86 6.42 3.10
N ARG A 40 -10.09 7.51 3.11
CA ARG A 40 -10.45 8.74 3.85
C ARG A 40 -11.75 9.40 3.38
N SER A 41 -12.20 9.12 2.16
CA SER A 41 -13.47 9.61 1.63
C SER A 41 -14.66 8.69 1.92
N THR A 42 -14.44 7.52 2.51
CA THR A 42 -15.51 6.57 2.83
C THR A 42 -16.34 7.05 4.03
N PRO A 43 -17.65 6.73 4.09
CA PRO A 43 -18.47 6.99 5.27
C PRO A 43 -17.92 6.35 6.54
N ARG A 44 -17.28 5.17 6.40
CA ARG A 44 -16.62 4.44 7.49
C ARG A 44 -15.56 5.27 8.20
N HIS A 45 -14.72 5.98 7.43
CA HIS A 45 -13.75 6.91 7.99
C HIS A 45 -14.42 8.22 8.45
N LEU A 46 -15.18 8.88 7.57
CA LEU A 46 -15.72 10.21 7.83
C LEU A 46 -16.71 10.28 9.01
N LYS A 47 -17.53 9.25 9.21
CA LYS A 47 -18.57 9.22 10.26
C LYS A 47 -18.18 8.32 11.43
N GLY A 48 -17.48 7.23 11.15
CA GLY A 48 -17.13 6.22 12.16
C GLY A 48 -15.76 6.42 12.79
N ASN A 49 -14.97 7.41 12.33
CA ASN A 49 -13.55 7.59 12.62
C ASN A 49 -12.76 6.27 12.61
N ARG A 50 -13.12 5.34 11.72
CA ARG A 50 -12.43 4.05 11.62
C ARG A 50 -11.12 4.21 10.87
N GLY A 51 -10.12 3.45 11.29
CA GLY A 51 -8.85 3.34 10.59
C GLY A 51 -8.81 2.25 9.52
N CYS A 52 -7.75 2.24 8.71
CA CYS A 52 -7.34 1.09 7.88
C CYS A 52 -5.82 0.94 7.96
N LEU A 53 -5.34 -0.30 7.93
CA LEU A 53 -3.95 -0.65 7.64
C LEU A 53 -3.80 -0.96 6.16
N ILE A 54 -2.84 -0.34 5.48
CA ILE A 54 -2.55 -0.57 4.07
C ILE A 54 -1.12 -1.09 3.96
N SER A 55 -0.91 -2.18 3.22
CA SER A 55 0.40 -2.73 2.90
C SER A 55 0.47 -3.12 1.43
N ILE A 56 1.56 -2.78 0.76
CA ILE A 56 1.90 -3.30 -0.57
C ILE A 56 3.29 -3.89 -0.46
N GLN A 57 3.41 -5.16 -0.82
CA GLN A 57 4.65 -5.92 -0.69
C GLN A 57 4.88 -6.81 -1.90
N THR A 58 6.14 -7.10 -2.19
CA THR A 58 6.49 -8.12 -3.18
C THR A 58 6.00 -9.50 -2.72
N ILE A 59 5.91 -10.44 -3.65
CA ILE A 59 5.56 -11.83 -3.33
C ILE A 59 6.57 -12.46 -2.34
N ALA A 60 7.84 -12.04 -2.41
CA ALA A 60 8.91 -12.42 -1.48
C ALA A 60 8.73 -11.83 -0.08
N GLY A 61 7.89 -10.80 0.09
CA GLY A 61 7.63 -10.16 1.39
C GLY A 61 8.38 -8.86 1.63
N HIS A 62 9.05 -8.28 0.64
CA HIS A 62 9.63 -6.94 0.77
C HIS A 62 8.52 -5.90 0.73
N THR A 63 8.38 -5.11 1.80
CA THR A 63 7.40 -4.03 1.87
C THR A 63 7.81 -2.87 0.96
N LEU A 64 6.97 -2.54 -0.01
CA LEU A 64 7.14 -1.41 -0.93
C LEU A 64 6.38 -0.17 -0.45
N PHE A 65 5.26 -0.38 0.25
CA PHE A 65 4.47 0.68 0.86
C PHE A 65 3.77 0.12 2.10
N SER A 66 3.72 0.90 3.19
CA SER A 66 2.91 0.59 4.35
C SER A 66 2.41 1.90 4.97
N CYS A 67 1.13 1.97 5.30
CA CYS A 67 0.61 3.11 6.04
C CYS A 67 -0.62 2.74 6.86
N THR A 68 -0.74 3.42 7.99
CA THR A 68 -1.97 3.46 8.77
C THR A 68 -2.78 4.71 8.40
N VAL A 69 -4.10 4.55 8.34
CA VAL A 69 -5.07 5.63 8.20
C VAL A 69 -5.97 5.63 9.44
N GLY A 70 -6.27 6.80 10.00
CA GLY A 70 -7.06 6.94 11.23
C GLY A 70 -6.39 7.88 12.24
N ASP A 71 -7.15 8.37 13.21
CA ASP A 71 -6.62 9.16 14.32
C ASP A 71 -6.09 8.23 15.41
N LEU A 72 -4.76 8.07 15.44
CA LEU A 72 -4.08 7.32 16.49
C LEU A 72 -4.35 7.96 17.84
N GLY A 73 -4.88 7.20 18.79
CA GLY A 73 -5.11 7.68 20.16
C GLY A 73 -6.35 8.57 20.32
N HIS A 74 -7.35 8.47 19.44
CA HIS A 74 -8.64 9.14 19.68
C HIS A 74 -9.22 8.68 21.04
N PRO A 75 -9.66 9.60 21.93
CA PRO A 75 -10.04 9.28 23.31
C PRO A 75 -11.19 8.27 23.47
N THR A 76 -11.92 7.98 22.39
CA THR A 76 -13.00 6.98 22.35
C THR A 76 -12.53 5.59 21.89
N GLY A 77 -11.24 5.40 21.59
CA GLY A 77 -10.67 4.15 21.06
C GLY A 77 -11.19 3.74 19.68
N SER A 78 -12.06 4.55 19.06
CA SER A 78 -12.82 4.17 17.86
C SER A 78 -12.00 4.16 16.57
N GLY A 79 -10.83 4.82 16.59
CA GLY A 79 -9.85 4.85 15.49
C GLY A 79 -8.76 3.79 15.57
N ASP A 80 -8.77 2.94 16.60
CA ASP A 80 -7.71 1.95 16.83
C ASP A 80 -7.89 0.70 15.95
N VAL A 81 -7.66 0.86 14.65
CA VAL A 81 -7.45 -0.26 13.71
C VAL A 81 -5.96 -0.64 13.68
N VAL A 82 -5.20 -0.16 14.66
CA VAL A 82 -3.76 -0.44 14.83
C VAL A 82 -3.55 -1.36 16.03
N SER A 83 -4.54 -2.20 16.33
CA SER A 83 -4.33 -3.30 17.26
C SER A 83 -3.39 -4.34 16.66
N LEU A 84 -2.71 -5.10 17.52
CA LEU A 84 -1.90 -6.24 17.10
C LEU A 84 -2.73 -7.25 16.29
N ASP A 85 -4.00 -7.47 16.67
CA ASP A 85 -4.92 -8.34 15.94
C ASP A 85 -5.19 -7.86 14.50
N SER A 86 -5.20 -6.54 14.27
CA SER A 86 -5.42 -5.97 12.95
C SER A 86 -4.22 -6.24 12.02
N TRP A 87 -3.01 -6.17 12.56
CA TRP A 87 -1.79 -6.56 11.83
C TRP A 87 -1.77 -8.05 11.52
N SER A 88 -2.09 -8.90 12.50
CA SER A 88 -2.21 -10.36 12.30
C SER A 88 -3.24 -10.71 11.22
N CYS A 89 -4.37 -10.01 11.17
CA CYS A 89 -5.36 -10.19 10.10
C CYS A 89 -4.77 -9.78 8.73
N LEU A 90 -4.10 -8.64 8.64
CA LEU A 90 -3.47 -8.17 7.40
C LEU A 90 -2.41 -9.15 6.89
N GLU A 91 -1.50 -9.59 7.74
CA GLU A 91 -0.48 -10.58 7.41
C GLU A 91 -1.11 -11.92 6.97
N GLY A 92 -2.19 -12.31 7.65
CA GLY A 92 -2.98 -13.47 7.30
C GLY A 92 -3.58 -13.41 5.89
N MET A 93 -4.20 -12.29 5.52
CA MET A 93 -4.73 -12.08 4.18
C MET A 93 -3.62 -12.16 3.12
N VAL A 94 -2.46 -11.55 3.39
CA VAL A 94 -1.29 -11.62 2.52
C VAL A 94 -0.80 -13.07 2.38
N ALA A 95 -0.72 -13.82 3.47
CA ALA A 95 -0.31 -15.22 3.45
C ALA A 95 -1.27 -16.10 2.62
N VAL A 96 -2.58 -15.84 2.69
CA VAL A 96 -3.58 -16.48 1.83
C VAL A 96 -3.25 -16.22 0.36
N VAL A 97 -3.07 -14.96 -0.04
CA VAL A 97 -2.76 -14.60 -1.44
C VAL A 97 -1.45 -15.26 -1.90
N LYS A 98 -0.41 -15.27 -1.06
CA LYS A 98 0.87 -15.95 -1.35
C LYS A 98 0.68 -17.44 -1.63
N ARG A 99 -0.20 -18.10 -0.88
CA ARG A 99 -0.42 -19.55 -0.97
C ARG A 99 -1.29 -19.95 -2.16
N VAL A 100 -2.32 -19.17 -2.45
CA VAL A 100 -3.35 -19.55 -3.44
C VAL A 100 -3.27 -18.79 -4.76
N GLY A 101 -2.54 -17.66 -4.81
CA GLY A 101 -2.45 -16.80 -5.98
C GLY A 101 -3.70 -15.94 -6.26
N HIS A 102 -4.74 -16.04 -5.43
CA HIS A 102 -5.99 -15.31 -5.57
C HIS A 102 -6.22 -14.33 -4.42
N SER A 103 -7.06 -13.32 -4.62
CA SER A 103 -7.43 -12.36 -3.59
C SER A 103 -8.02 -13.05 -2.38
N SER A 104 -7.77 -12.49 -1.19
CA SER A 104 -8.28 -13.07 0.04
C SER A 104 -9.81 -13.07 0.10
N PHE A 105 -10.47 -12.14 -0.60
CA PHE A 105 -11.93 -12.09 -0.74
C PHE A 105 -12.48 -13.20 -1.63
N TYR A 106 -11.81 -13.53 -2.74
CA TYR A 106 -12.19 -14.71 -3.55
C TYR A 106 -12.15 -15.98 -2.70
N VAL A 107 -11.06 -16.17 -1.94
CA VAL A 107 -10.91 -17.34 -1.08
C VAL A 107 -11.98 -17.37 0.01
N GLU A 108 -12.26 -16.23 0.65
CA GLU A 108 -13.33 -16.12 1.64
C GLU A 108 -14.67 -16.56 1.05
N LYS A 109 -15.08 -16.00 -0.11
CA LYS A 109 -16.37 -16.30 -0.72
C LYS A 109 -16.47 -17.71 -1.30
N GLY A 110 -15.39 -18.20 -1.91
CA GLY A 110 -15.31 -19.60 -2.34
C GLY A 110 -15.44 -20.57 -1.17
N MET A 111 -14.81 -20.26 -0.04
CA MET A 111 -14.91 -21.05 1.19
C MET A 111 -16.31 -21.03 1.79
N SER A 112 -16.93 -19.85 1.91
CA SER A 112 -18.31 -19.70 2.39
C SER A 112 -19.32 -20.43 1.49
N ALA A 113 -19.16 -20.32 0.17
CA ALA A 113 -20.02 -21.02 -0.79
C ALA A 113 -19.92 -22.55 -0.70
N MET A 114 -18.73 -23.08 -0.37
CA MET A 114 -18.51 -24.52 -0.17
C MET A 114 -18.88 -25.02 1.24
N GLY A 115 -19.22 -24.12 2.17
CA GLY A 115 -19.43 -24.46 3.59
C GLY A 115 -18.18 -25.05 4.26
N LYS A 116 -16.98 -24.76 3.73
CA LYS A 116 -15.71 -25.28 4.25
C LYS A 116 -15.13 -24.32 5.28
N THR A 117 -14.34 -24.86 6.19
CA THR A 117 -13.54 -24.08 7.14
C THR A 117 -12.11 -23.89 6.63
N PRO A 118 -11.34 -22.90 7.13
CA PRO A 118 -9.93 -22.72 6.76
C PRO A 118 -9.09 -23.99 6.95
N LYS A 119 -9.37 -24.76 8.02
CA LYS A 119 -8.74 -26.05 8.32
C LYS A 119 -8.93 -27.06 7.19
N GLN A 120 -10.15 -27.14 6.66
CA GLN A 120 -10.50 -28.06 5.58
C GLN A 120 -9.91 -27.68 4.21
N LEU A 121 -9.35 -26.47 4.07
CA LEU A 121 -8.68 -26.01 2.86
C LEU A 121 -7.15 -26.17 2.93
N GLY A 122 -6.63 -26.85 3.96
CA GLY A 122 -5.18 -26.97 4.16
C GLY A 122 -4.51 -25.62 4.43
N VAL A 123 -5.30 -24.60 4.83
CA VAL A 123 -4.80 -23.34 5.34
C VAL A 123 -4.49 -23.51 6.83
N GLU A 124 -3.71 -24.52 7.17
CA GLU A 124 -3.29 -24.77 8.55
C GLU A 124 -2.01 -23.98 8.86
N GLY A 125 -1.88 -23.52 10.12
CA GLY A 125 -0.67 -22.88 10.64
C GLY A 125 -0.85 -21.49 11.27
N SER A 126 -2.06 -20.93 11.31
CA SER A 126 -2.26 -19.63 11.95
C SER A 126 -3.74 -19.43 12.33
N ASP A 127 -4.02 -18.82 13.48
CA ASP A 127 -5.34 -18.29 13.87
C ASP A 127 -5.83 -17.14 12.96
N VAL A 128 -5.42 -17.17 11.69
CA VAL A 128 -5.69 -16.17 10.68
C VAL A 128 -7.14 -16.29 10.25
N ARG A 129 -7.90 -15.26 10.60
CA ARG A 129 -9.20 -15.00 10.00
C ARG A 129 -9.00 -14.70 8.52
N ILE A 130 -9.52 -15.57 7.66
CA ILE A 130 -9.62 -15.31 6.23
C ILE A 130 -10.68 -14.21 6.05
N CYS A 131 -10.24 -13.02 5.67
CA CYS A 131 -11.09 -11.90 5.32
C CYS A 131 -10.63 -11.25 4.01
N GLY A 132 -11.54 -10.56 3.32
CA GLY A 132 -11.26 -9.77 2.14
C GLY A 132 -10.41 -8.53 2.44
N GLY A 133 -9.63 -8.11 1.45
CA GLY A 133 -8.79 -6.92 1.57
C GLY A 133 -7.42 -7.04 0.90
N ALA A 134 -6.93 -8.26 0.63
CA ALA A 134 -5.68 -8.48 -0.11
C ALA A 134 -5.94 -8.91 -1.56
N PHE A 135 -5.23 -8.30 -2.50
CA PHE A 135 -5.39 -8.46 -3.94
C PHE A 135 -4.03 -8.73 -4.62
N PRO A 136 -3.92 -9.76 -5.47
CA PRO A 136 -2.67 -10.09 -6.16
C PRO A 136 -2.40 -9.14 -7.32
N ILE A 137 -1.15 -8.68 -7.44
CA ILE A 137 -0.68 -7.86 -8.56
C ILE A 137 0.03 -8.76 -9.56
N TRP A 138 -0.52 -8.81 -10.77
CA TRP A 138 -0.06 -9.68 -11.85
C TRP A 138 0.47 -8.85 -13.02
N LEU A 139 1.54 -9.33 -13.65
CA LEU A 139 2.00 -8.78 -14.92
C LEU A 139 1.28 -9.45 -16.10
N GLU A 140 1.10 -8.73 -17.20
CA GLU A 140 0.54 -9.26 -18.46
C GLU A 140 1.39 -10.42 -19.01
N ASN A 141 2.71 -10.35 -18.84
CA ASN A 141 3.67 -11.31 -19.41
C ASN A 141 4.25 -12.32 -18.39
N ALA A 142 3.72 -12.39 -17.16
CA ALA A 142 4.20 -13.32 -16.13
C ALA A 142 3.02 -14.04 -15.44
N PRO A 143 2.47 -15.11 -16.05
CA PRO A 143 1.29 -15.79 -15.52
C PRO A 143 1.60 -16.84 -14.45
N CYS A 144 2.88 -17.11 -14.14
CA CYS A 144 3.26 -18.18 -13.21
C CYS A 144 3.01 -17.83 -11.73
N CYS A 145 3.15 -16.56 -11.36
CA CYS A 145 2.88 -16.08 -10.01
C CYS A 145 2.61 -14.57 -10.00
N PRO A 146 1.82 -14.06 -9.03
CA PRO A 146 1.75 -12.63 -8.80
C PRO A 146 3.10 -12.12 -8.30
N ILE A 147 3.47 -10.91 -8.70
CA ILE A 147 4.77 -10.30 -8.36
C ILE A 147 4.71 -9.49 -7.05
N ALA A 148 3.53 -9.02 -6.68
CA ALA A 148 3.27 -8.22 -5.50
C ALA A 148 1.83 -8.44 -5.00
N ILE A 149 1.54 -7.95 -3.81
CA ILE A 149 0.24 -8.05 -3.14
C ILE A 149 -0.08 -6.68 -2.56
N ALA A 150 -1.27 -6.16 -2.85
CA ALA A 150 -1.82 -4.96 -2.20
C ALA A 150 -2.90 -5.37 -1.21
N ALA A 151 -2.80 -4.91 0.04
CA ALA A 151 -3.73 -5.23 1.12
C ALA A 151 -4.24 -3.96 1.82
N CYS A 152 -5.54 -3.91 2.14
CA CYS A 152 -6.11 -3.01 3.16
C CYS A 152 -6.91 -3.83 4.17
N TYR A 153 -6.87 -3.43 5.43
CA TYR A 153 -7.72 -3.96 6.49
C TYR A 153 -8.35 -2.82 7.29
N SER A 154 -9.69 -2.72 7.25
CA SER A 154 -10.50 -1.80 8.06
C SER A 154 -11.53 -2.50 8.93
N GLY A 155 -11.50 -3.84 8.94
CA GLY A 155 -12.47 -4.70 9.62
C GLY A 155 -13.76 -4.95 8.82
N SER A 156 -13.80 -4.62 7.52
CA SER A 156 -14.94 -4.92 6.64
C SER A 156 -14.46 -5.53 5.34
N SER A 157 -14.44 -6.86 5.31
CA SER A 157 -13.93 -7.67 4.20
C SER A 157 -14.41 -7.18 2.82
N HIS A 158 -15.72 -6.94 2.66
CA HIS A 158 -16.28 -6.53 1.38
C HIS A 158 -15.89 -5.10 0.99
N GLU A 159 -15.90 -4.16 1.95
CA GLU A 159 -15.48 -2.78 1.69
C GLU A 159 -13.98 -2.69 1.39
N ASP A 160 -13.17 -3.47 2.11
CA ASP A 160 -11.71 -3.53 1.95
C ASP A 160 -11.33 -4.08 0.57
N HIS A 161 -11.95 -5.19 0.15
CA HIS A 161 -11.78 -5.72 -1.22
C HIS A 161 -12.19 -4.70 -2.27
N THR A 162 -13.39 -4.14 -2.14
CA THR A 162 -13.93 -3.17 -3.11
C THR A 162 -13.03 -1.95 -3.24
N LEU A 163 -12.53 -1.45 -2.10
CA LEU A 163 -11.59 -0.32 -2.05
C LEU A 163 -10.33 -0.63 -2.85
N VAL A 164 -9.68 -1.78 -2.61
CA VAL A 164 -8.44 -2.16 -3.29
C VAL A 164 -8.68 -2.43 -4.77
N ALA A 165 -9.64 -3.30 -5.10
CA ALA A 165 -9.94 -3.69 -6.48
C ALA A 165 -10.33 -2.49 -7.36
N THR A 166 -11.20 -1.61 -6.85
CA THR A 166 -11.59 -0.37 -7.56
C THR A 166 -10.40 0.57 -7.74
N THR A 167 -9.47 0.60 -6.78
CA THR A 167 -8.28 1.46 -6.87
C THR A 167 -7.29 0.95 -7.89
N ILE A 168 -7.07 -0.36 -7.95
CA ILE A 168 -6.25 -0.99 -8.98
C ILE A 168 -6.84 -0.75 -10.36
N ARG A 169 -8.14 -0.98 -10.54
CA ARG A 169 -8.84 -0.74 -11.83
C ARG A 169 -8.62 0.68 -12.33
N ASP A 170 -8.90 1.67 -11.50
CA ASP A 170 -8.83 3.07 -11.89
C ASP A 170 -7.37 3.52 -12.11
N TYR A 171 -6.42 2.97 -11.33
CA TYR A 171 -4.99 3.19 -11.51
C TYR A 171 -4.52 2.68 -12.88
N LEU A 172 -4.86 1.43 -13.22
CA LEU A 172 -4.52 0.83 -14.52
C LEU A 172 -5.15 1.59 -15.68
N ALA A 173 -6.41 2.02 -15.55
CA ALA A 173 -7.07 2.85 -16.56
C ALA A 173 -6.39 4.20 -16.75
N LYS A 174 -5.83 4.79 -15.68
CA LYS A 174 -5.03 6.02 -15.75
C LYS A 174 -3.70 5.80 -16.46
N GLN A 175 -3.01 4.69 -16.21
CA GLN A 175 -1.73 4.34 -16.85
C GLN A 175 -1.88 4.09 -18.37
N LYS A 176 -3.01 3.53 -18.80
CA LYS A 176 -3.29 3.26 -20.23
C LYS A 176 -3.59 4.51 -21.05
N ARG A 177 -3.97 5.62 -20.41
CA ARG A 177 -4.08 6.90 -21.11
C ARG A 177 -2.66 7.41 -21.31
N PRO A 178 -2.16 7.56 -22.55
CA PRO A 178 -0.90 8.26 -22.76
C PRO A 178 -1.05 9.60 -22.04
N SER A 179 -0.04 9.97 -21.26
CA SER A 179 0.02 11.29 -20.65
C SER A 179 -0.21 12.30 -21.76
N GLU A 180 -1.43 12.84 -21.84
CA GLU A 180 -1.67 14.04 -22.61
C GLU A 180 -0.63 15.01 -22.08
N THR A 181 0.34 15.28 -22.94
CA THR A 181 1.43 16.18 -22.70
C THR A 181 0.77 17.42 -22.13
N PHE A 182 1.13 17.81 -20.91
CA PHE A 182 0.73 19.11 -20.40
C PHE A 182 1.24 20.13 -21.41
N ALA A 183 0.39 20.49 -22.37
CA ALA A 183 0.59 21.65 -23.20
C ALA A 183 0.69 22.77 -22.17
N ALA A 184 1.89 23.35 -22.06
CA ALA A 184 2.11 24.53 -21.26
C ALA A 184 0.95 25.48 -21.54
N PRO A 185 0.33 26.10 -20.50
CA PRO A 185 -0.73 27.06 -20.73
C PRO A 185 -0.17 28.11 -21.68
N THR A 186 -0.71 28.15 -22.90
CA THR A 186 -0.46 29.22 -23.86
C THR A 186 -0.96 30.47 -23.19
N ASN A 187 0.00 31.23 -22.65
CA ASN A 187 -0.23 32.54 -22.07
C ASN A 187 -0.97 33.36 -23.13
N PRO A 188 -2.21 33.83 -22.89
CA PRO A 188 -2.82 34.77 -23.82
C PRO A 188 -1.94 36.02 -23.83
N GLU A 189 -1.44 36.37 -25.03
CA GLU A 189 -0.68 37.59 -25.27
C GLU A 189 -1.34 38.76 -24.54
N GLN A 190 -0.66 39.24 -23.50
CA GLN A 190 -0.97 40.55 -22.92
C GLN A 190 -0.64 41.60 -23.97
N SER A 191 -1.69 42.06 -24.66
CA SER A 191 -1.71 43.27 -25.47
C SER A 191 -0.98 44.40 -24.74
N MET A 192 0.18 44.79 -25.27
CA MET A 192 0.96 45.93 -24.83
C MET A 192 0.11 47.21 -24.88
N PHE A 193 -0.20 47.77 -23.72
CA PHE A 193 -0.54 49.19 -23.57
C PHE A 193 0.77 49.96 -23.39
N LEU A 194 1.17 50.71 -24.42
CA LEU A 194 2.25 51.70 -24.36
C LEU A 194 1.77 52.93 -23.57
N PRO A 195 2.46 53.38 -22.52
CA PRO A 195 2.27 54.73 -21.99
C PRO A 195 3.08 55.76 -22.80
N PRO A 196 2.66 57.04 -22.83
CA PRO A 196 3.33 58.07 -23.62
C PRO A 196 4.70 58.42 -23.01
N GLN A 197 5.70 58.50 -23.89
CA GLN A 197 7.03 59.00 -23.56
C GLN A 197 6.97 60.49 -23.18
N HIS A 198 7.49 60.83 -22.00
CA HIS A 198 7.87 62.20 -21.64
C HIS A 198 9.39 62.26 -21.43
N MET A 199 10.04 63.20 -22.12
CA MET A 199 11.48 63.38 -22.18
C MET A 199 12.08 64.17 -20.99
N HIS A 200 13.25 63.70 -20.53
CA HIS A 200 14.49 64.37 -20.01
C HIS A 200 14.48 65.19 -18.69
N PRO A 201 15.64 65.40 -18.00
CA PRO A 201 17.04 65.05 -18.32
C PRO A 201 17.93 64.42 -17.20
N GLU A 202 19.14 64.05 -17.62
CA GLU A 202 20.41 63.65 -16.97
C GLU A 202 20.70 64.06 -15.49
N ASN A 203 21.38 63.18 -14.73
CA ASN A 203 22.83 63.30 -14.41
C ASN A 203 23.39 62.00 -13.72
N PRO A 204 24.71 61.68 -13.81
CA PRO A 204 25.32 60.42 -13.42
C PRO A 204 26.16 60.49 -12.12
N ALA A 205 26.33 59.34 -11.47
CA ALA A 205 27.47 58.91 -10.64
C ALA A 205 26.96 57.73 -9.78
N ALA A 206 27.43 56.49 -9.92
CA ALA A 206 28.75 55.94 -9.59
C ALA A 206 28.61 54.99 -8.39
N GLN A 207 29.39 53.89 -8.44
CA GLN A 207 29.72 52.95 -7.35
C GLN A 207 28.59 51.96 -7.02
N GLY A 208 28.72 50.65 -7.22
CA GLY A 208 29.91 49.82 -7.15
C GLY A 208 29.73 48.86 -5.98
N GLN A 209 29.64 47.56 -6.26
CA GLN A 209 30.38 46.48 -5.57
C GLN A 209 29.77 45.12 -5.88
N SER A 210 30.58 44.35 -6.60
CA SER A 210 30.56 42.91 -6.72
C SER A 210 30.94 42.25 -5.40
N TRP A 211 30.22 41.21 -4.99
CA TRP A 211 30.69 40.25 -4.00
C TRP A 211 30.62 38.84 -4.58
N PHE A 212 31.82 38.36 -4.89
CA PHE A 212 32.36 36.99 -4.92
C PHE A 212 31.44 35.76 -4.99
N SER A 213 31.89 34.86 -5.88
CA SER A 213 31.38 33.53 -6.23
C SER A 213 31.81 32.40 -5.22
N PRO A 214 31.77 31.08 -5.56
CA PRO A 214 31.16 30.04 -4.72
C PRO A 214 32.20 29.11 -4.05
N THR A 215 31.77 28.29 -3.06
CA THR A 215 32.64 27.26 -2.48
C THR A 215 31.98 25.87 -2.45
N MET A 216 32.62 24.98 -3.22
CA MET A 216 32.79 23.52 -3.15
C MET A 216 31.94 22.65 -2.21
N GLU A 217 31.21 21.73 -2.85
CA GLU A 217 31.34 20.26 -2.80
C GLU A 217 32.29 19.64 -1.76
N GLN A 218 31.76 18.80 -0.89
CA GLN A 218 32.53 17.78 -0.18
C GLN A 218 31.74 16.46 -0.09
N THR A 219 32.19 15.51 -0.89
CA THR A 219 31.78 14.10 -0.93
C THR A 219 32.37 13.38 0.29
N GLN A 220 31.53 12.81 1.15
CA GLN A 220 31.95 11.86 2.18
C GLN A 220 31.72 10.43 1.72
N GLN A 221 32.81 9.66 1.65
CA GLN A 221 32.84 8.21 1.46
C GLN A 221 32.46 7.46 2.76
N PRO A 222 32.04 6.18 2.66
CA PRO A 222 31.42 5.43 3.75
C PRO A 222 32.45 4.92 4.77
N GLN A 223 32.06 4.94 6.05
CA GLN A 223 32.84 4.34 7.14
C GLN A 223 32.61 2.82 7.22
N ASP A 224 33.72 2.10 7.37
CA ASP A 224 33.80 0.65 7.56
C ASP A 224 32.95 0.14 8.74
N TYR A 225 32.20 -0.91 8.50
CA TYR A 225 31.34 -1.59 9.47
C TYR A 225 32.12 -2.76 10.10
N ASP A 226 32.45 -2.64 11.39
CA ASP A 226 33.16 -3.65 12.17
C ASP A 226 32.26 -4.87 12.46
N GLN A 227 32.61 -6.03 11.90
CA GLN A 227 31.88 -7.30 11.99
C GLN A 227 32.20 -8.14 13.24
N SER A 228 32.96 -7.63 14.21
CA SER A 228 33.49 -8.46 15.31
C SER A 228 32.61 -8.59 16.57
N ARG A 229 31.32 -8.22 16.53
CA ARG A 229 30.45 -8.20 17.74
C ARG A 229 29.39 -9.29 17.90
N PHE A 230 29.34 -10.31 17.06
CA PHE A 230 28.39 -11.42 17.23
C PHE A 230 29.09 -12.70 17.71
N ALA A 231 29.22 -12.83 19.02
CA ALA A 231 29.41 -14.14 19.66
C ALA A 231 28.03 -14.77 19.90
N PRO A 232 27.83 -16.08 19.64
CA PRO A 232 26.57 -16.77 19.89
C PRO A 232 26.34 -16.95 21.39
N VAL A 233 25.12 -16.63 21.85
CA VAL A 233 24.66 -16.87 23.21
C VAL A 233 24.07 -18.28 23.28
N ASP A 234 24.63 -19.12 24.15
CA ASP A 234 24.16 -20.47 24.41
C ASP A 234 22.69 -20.50 24.86
N SER A 235 21.91 -21.36 24.22
CA SER A 235 20.51 -21.61 24.58
C SER A 235 20.41 -22.58 25.75
N PRO A 236 19.64 -22.29 26.81
CA PRO A 236 19.43 -23.25 27.89
C PRO A 236 18.45 -24.35 27.46
N SER A 237 18.88 -25.60 27.68
CA SER A 237 18.12 -26.83 27.48
C SER A 237 16.99 -26.94 28.52
N TYR A 238 15.74 -26.94 28.04
CA TYR A 238 14.58 -27.25 28.86
C TYR A 238 14.47 -28.78 29.05
N GLN A 239 14.59 -29.22 30.31
CA GLN A 239 14.23 -30.59 30.71
C GLN A 239 12.72 -30.70 30.87
N HIS A 240 12.13 -31.69 30.19
CA HIS A 240 10.75 -32.12 30.40
C HIS A 240 10.65 -32.92 31.70
N GLN A 241 9.87 -32.46 32.67
CA GLN A 241 9.36 -33.29 33.76
C GLN A 241 7.98 -33.82 33.36
N GLU A 242 7.85 -35.14 33.25
CA GLU A 242 6.58 -35.85 33.12
C GLU A 242 5.91 -35.92 34.49
N GLU A 243 4.71 -35.33 34.61
CA GLU A 243 3.86 -35.48 35.79
C GLU A 243 2.84 -36.59 35.52
N THR A 244 3.05 -37.74 36.15
CA THR A 244 2.11 -38.87 36.18
C THR A 244 0.92 -38.53 37.08
N GLN A 245 -0.29 -38.38 36.51
CA GLN A 245 -1.54 -38.39 37.28
C GLN A 245 -2.10 -39.80 37.37
N SER A 246 -2.14 -40.29 38.61
CA SER A 246 -2.90 -41.45 39.07
C SER A 246 -4.32 -40.99 39.43
N THR A 247 -5.33 -41.65 38.89
CA THR A 247 -6.70 -41.56 39.41
C THR A 247 -7.21 -42.96 39.71
N ALA A 248 -7.61 -43.11 40.97
CA ALA A 248 -8.39 -44.21 41.52
C ALA A 248 -9.82 -44.24 40.97
#